data_AF-A0A0F9LLY1-F1
#
_entry.id   AF-A0A0F9LLY1-F1
#
_cell.length_a   1.000
_cell.length_b   1.000
_cell.length_c   1.000
_cell.angle_alpha   90.00
_cell.angle_beta   90.00
_cell.angle_gamma   90.00
#
_symmetry.space_group_name_H-M   'P 1'
#
loop_
_entity.id
_entity.type
_entity.pdbx_description
1 polymer ?
#
loop_
_entity_poly.entity_id
_entity_poly.type
_entity_poly.pdbx_seq_one_letter_code
_entity_poly.pdbx_strand_id
1 'polypeptide(L)'
;MTVALPEGAQKPAEVYARIAGARKNLSDFGEFVFGWPCMPHHRRWCDTLDDSTIKRVIILGPPSSAKTTWPGVIYTARQLGEDPTRHMAYLSYGQEVAESRSVAIRDTMVSPEFQYVYPTVKPNKKVGWGEGAWTLRRPNA
;
A
#
# COMPACT_ATOMS: atom_id res chain seq x y z
N MET A 1 -11.40 -29.37 9.48
CA MET A 1 -10.52 -28.74 10.48
C MET A 1 -10.65 -27.23 10.34
N THR A 2 -11.48 -26.62 11.17
CA THR A 2 -11.62 -25.17 11.27
C THR A 2 -10.36 -24.62 11.93
N VAL A 3 -9.56 -23.87 11.18
CA VAL A 3 -8.40 -23.15 11.71
C VAL A 3 -8.94 -22.10 12.67
N ALA A 4 -8.77 -22.31 13.97
CA ALA A 4 -9.07 -21.30 14.97
C ALA A 4 -8.12 -20.12 14.77
N LEU A 5 -8.68 -18.92 14.69
CA LEU A 5 -7.90 -17.70 14.50
C LEU A 5 -7.07 -17.40 15.76
N PRO A 6 -5.82 -16.90 15.63
CA PRO A 6 -4.96 -16.57 16.75
C PRO A 6 -5.58 -15.50 17.67
N GLU A 7 -5.17 -15.43 18.94
CA GLU A 7 -5.76 -14.61 20.02
C GLU A 7 -6.00 -13.12 19.67
N GLY A 8 -5.22 -12.54 18.76
CA GLY A 8 -5.44 -11.19 18.21
C GLY A 8 -6.69 -11.04 17.33
N ALA A 9 -7.27 -12.14 16.85
CA ALA A 9 -8.47 -12.20 16.03
C ALA A 9 -9.77 -12.26 16.85
N GLN A 10 -9.68 -12.18 18.17
CA GLN A 10 -10.84 -11.94 19.05
C GLN A 10 -11.17 -10.43 19.21
N LYS A 11 -10.48 -9.53 18.51
CA LYS A 11 -10.64 -8.07 18.67
C LYS A 11 -11.76 -7.52 17.76
N PRO A 12 -12.60 -6.61 18.29
CA PRO A 12 -14.04 -6.52 18.02
C PRO A 12 -14.34 -5.84 16.68
N ALA A 13 -15.60 -5.81 16.26
CA ALA A 13 -16.08 -5.29 14.97
C ALA A 13 -15.39 -4.01 14.43
N GLU A 14 -14.88 -3.14 15.30
CA GLU A 14 -14.07 -1.97 14.96
C GLU A 14 -12.82 -2.29 14.11
N VAL A 15 -12.07 -3.36 14.39
CA VAL A 15 -10.89 -3.74 13.59
C VAL A 15 -11.30 -4.17 12.19
N TYR A 16 -12.36 -4.97 12.08
CA TYR A 16 -12.92 -5.38 10.79
C TYR A 16 -13.47 -4.19 10.00
N ALA A 17 -14.11 -3.22 10.68
CA ALA A 17 -14.57 -1.98 10.06
C ALA A 17 -13.39 -1.15 9.53
N ARG A 18 -12.29 -1.04 10.28
CA ARG A 18 -11.07 -0.36 9.83
C ARG A 18 -10.40 -1.08 8.64
N ILE A 19 -10.34 -2.41 8.65
CA ILE A 19 -9.85 -3.20 7.50
C ILE A 19 -10.74 -2.96 6.27
N ALA A 20 -12.06 -2.95 6.45
CA ALA A 20 -13.00 -2.68 5.37
C ALA A 20 -12.86 -1.25 4.82
N GLY A 21 -12.63 -0.26 5.69
CA GLY A 21 -12.30 1.11 5.32
C GLY A 21 -10.99 1.20 4.53
N ALA A 22 -9.94 0.52 5.00
CA ALA A 22 -8.64 0.45 4.35
C ALA A 22 -8.66 -0.18 2.94
N ARG A 23 -9.67 -1.00 2.62
CA ARG A 23 -9.88 -1.51 1.25
C ARG A 23 -10.64 -0.53 0.34
N LYS A 24 -11.34 0.45 0.93
CA LYS A 24 -12.21 1.38 0.20
C LYS A 24 -11.52 2.72 -0.03
N ASN A 25 -10.85 3.25 0.99
CA ASN A 25 -10.34 4.61 1.01
C ASN A 25 -8.83 4.63 1.26
N LEU A 26 -8.10 5.49 0.55
CA LEU A 26 -6.65 5.59 0.66
C LEU A 26 -6.25 6.20 2.01
N SER A 27 -7.05 7.13 2.54
CA SER A 27 -6.87 7.70 3.88
C SER A 27 -6.82 6.60 4.94
N ASP A 28 -7.85 5.75 4.94
CA ASP A 28 -8.04 4.71 5.95
C ASP A 28 -6.96 3.64 5.80
N PHE A 29 -6.54 3.36 4.56
CA PHE A 29 -5.42 2.47 4.28
C PHE A 29 -4.12 2.99 4.86
N GLY A 30 -3.78 4.26 4.62
CA GLY A 30 -2.58 4.90 5.14
C GLY A 30 -2.55 4.90 6.67
N GLU A 31 -3.68 5.23 7.29
CA GLU A 31 -3.82 5.24 8.75
C GLU A 31 -3.71 3.84 9.36
N PHE A 32 -4.32 2.83 8.73
CA PHE A 32 -4.31 1.46 9.25
C PHE A 32 -2.98 0.75 9.04
N VAL A 33 -2.42 0.83 7.83
CA VAL A 33 -1.21 0.04 7.46
C VAL A 33 0.08 0.72 7.87
N PHE A 34 0.14 2.06 7.80
CA PHE A 34 1.37 2.81 8.08
C PHE A 34 1.31 3.61 9.39
N GLY A 35 0.15 3.71 10.03
CA GLY A 35 -0.01 4.44 11.29
C GLY A 35 0.08 5.98 11.16
N TRP A 36 0.04 6.53 9.95
CA TRP A 36 0.12 7.98 9.74
C TRP A 36 -1.26 8.61 9.64
N PRO A 37 -1.58 9.64 10.44
CA PRO A 37 -2.86 10.33 10.34
C PRO A 37 -3.01 11.04 8.99
N CYS A 38 -4.19 10.93 8.38
CA CYS A 38 -4.52 11.64 7.15
C CYS A 38 -4.87 13.11 7.46
N MET A 39 -3.86 13.98 7.40
CA MET A 39 -4.04 15.41 7.57
C MET A 39 -4.96 16.00 6.48
N PRO A 40 -5.63 17.14 6.74
CA PRO A 40 -6.61 17.71 5.80
C PRO A 40 -6.09 17.92 4.37
N HIS A 41 -4.81 18.29 4.22
CA HIS A 41 -4.20 18.47 2.91
C HIS A 41 -3.88 17.15 2.19
N HIS A 42 -3.62 16.06 2.92
CA HIS A 42 -3.48 14.72 2.34
C HIS A 42 -4.81 14.19 1.81
N ARG A 43 -5.92 14.54 2.47
CA ARG A 43 -7.26 14.05 2.12
C ARG A 43 -7.63 14.36 0.68
N ARG A 44 -7.35 15.58 0.22
CA ARG A 44 -7.57 15.96 -1.18
C ARG A 44 -6.79 15.09 -2.17
N TRP A 45 -5.57 14.69 -1.83
CA TRP A 45 -4.80 13.75 -2.65
C TRP A 45 -5.40 12.35 -2.60
N CYS A 46 -5.84 11.90 -1.43
CA CYS A 46 -6.50 10.60 -1.27
C CYS A 46 -7.75 10.50 -2.12
N ASP A 47 -8.65 11.47 -1.99
CA ASP A 47 -9.91 11.51 -2.73
C ASP A 47 -9.65 11.56 -4.25
N THR A 48 -8.64 12.31 -4.68
CA THR A 48 -8.26 12.40 -6.11
C THR A 48 -7.69 11.09 -6.64
N LEU A 49 -6.90 10.37 -5.83
CA LEU A 49 -6.29 9.10 -6.22
C LEU A 49 -7.27 7.92 -6.15
N ASP A 50 -8.29 8.02 -5.31
CA ASP A 50 -9.39 7.04 -5.20
C ASP A 50 -10.43 7.20 -6.31
N ASP A 51 -10.52 8.38 -6.92
CA ASP A 51 -11.41 8.62 -8.06
C ASP A 51 -10.90 7.89 -9.32
N SER A 52 -11.48 6.72 -9.55
CA SER A 52 -11.16 5.89 -10.72
C SER A 52 -11.43 6.56 -12.07
N THR A 53 -12.17 7.67 -12.15
CA THR A 53 -12.38 8.43 -13.39
C THR A 53 -11.15 9.27 -13.74
N ILE A 54 -10.33 9.63 -12.76
CA ILE A 54 -9.13 10.44 -12.93
C ILE A 54 -7.94 9.52 -13.26
N LYS A 55 -7.48 9.56 -14.52
CA LYS A 55 -6.39 8.68 -14.98
C LYS A 55 -5.00 9.30 -14.87
N ARG A 56 -4.91 10.62 -14.75
CA ARG A 56 -3.65 11.38 -14.74
C ARG A 56 -3.73 12.48 -13.69
N VAL A 57 -2.79 12.47 -12.75
CA VAL A 57 -2.76 13.41 -11.63
C VAL A 57 -1.35 14.00 -11.54
N ILE A 58 -1.28 15.31 -11.34
CA ILE A 58 -0.05 16.01 -10.97
C ILE A 58 -0.26 16.60 -9.57
N ILE A 59 0.61 16.24 -8.63
CA ILE A 59 0.56 16.75 -7.26
C ILE A 59 1.73 17.71 -7.06
N LEU A 60 1.40 18.99 -6.87
CA LEU A 60 2.35 20.04 -6.55
C LEU A 60 2.27 20.31 -5.05
N GLY A 61 3.41 20.18 -4.35
CA GLY A 61 3.44 20.41 -2.91
C GLY A 61 4.85 20.77 -2.41
N PRO A 62 4.95 21.58 -1.35
CA PRO A 62 6.24 22.01 -0.80
C PRO A 62 7.06 20.82 -0.27
N PRO A 63 8.36 21.00 -0.01
CA PRO A 63 9.14 20.03 0.77
C PRO A 63 8.43 19.65 2.08
N SER A 64 8.63 18.43 2.56
CA SER A 64 8.06 17.94 3.82
C SER A 64 6.53 17.90 3.92
N SER A 65 5.81 18.01 2.79
CA SER A 65 4.34 17.86 2.73
C SER A 65 3.87 16.40 2.67
N ALA A 66 4.75 15.42 2.89
CA ALA A 66 4.46 13.99 2.75
C ALA A 66 3.95 13.56 1.35
N LYS A 67 4.14 14.38 0.30
CA LYS A 67 3.80 14.03 -1.10
C LYS A 67 4.52 12.79 -1.64
N THR A 68 5.68 12.45 -1.09
CA THR A 68 6.41 11.20 -1.40
C THR A 68 5.81 10.01 -0.67
N THR A 69 5.30 10.22 0.55
CA THR A 69 4.76 9.15 1.39
C THR A 69 3.37 8.74 0.92
N TRP A 70 2.43 9.69 0.83
CA TRP A 70 1.02 9.39 0.53
C TRP A 70 0.80 8.92 -0.93
N PRO A 71 0.98 9.78 -1.95
CA PRO A 71 0.89 9.34 -3.35
C PRO A 71 1.97 8.33 -3.78
N GLY A 72 3.19 8.45 -3.26
CA GLY A 72 4.32 7.64 -3.75
C GLY A 72 4.34 6.23 -3.17
N VAL A 73 4.31 6.11 -1.84
CA VAL A 73 4.48 4.83 -1.15
C VAL A 73 3.14 4.20 -0.79
N ILE A 74 2.29 4.92 -0.06
CA ILE A 74 1.03 4.39 0.50
C ILE A 74 0.08 4.00 -0.64
N TYR A 75 -0.14 4.89 -1.61
CA TYR A 75 -1.01 4.61 -2.76
C TYR A 75 -0.49 3.44 -3.60
N THR A 76 0.81 3.41 -3.90
CA THR A 76 1.40 2.30 -4.67
C THR A 76 1.26 0.97 -3.95
N ALA A 77 1.50 0.93 -2.63
CA ALA A 77 1.30 -0.25 -1.82
C ALA A 77 -0.16 -0.73 -1.87
N ARG A 78 -1.14 0.19 -1.77
CA ARG A 78 -2.55 -0.14 -1.89
C ARG A 78 -2.89 -0.73 -3.25
N GLN A 79 -2.41 -0.10 -4.33
CA GLN A 79 -2.71 -0.56 -5.70
C GLN A 79 -2.20 -1.98 -5.97
N LEU A 80 -1.03 -2.33 -5.44
CA LEU A 80 -0.49 -3.69 -5.52
C LEU A 80 -1.25 -4.68 -4.61
N GLY A 81 -1.84 -4.18 -3.52
CA GLY A 81 -2.73 -4.95 -2.66
C GLY A 81 -4.05 -5.30 -3.31
N GLU A 82 -4.66 -4.33 -4.00
CA GLU A 82 -5.91 -4.51 -4.75
C GLU A 82 -5.73 -5.44 -5.95
N ASP A 83 -4.61 -5.32 -6.66
CA ASP A 83 -4.30 -6.13 -7.82
C ASP A 83 -2.79 -6.44 -7.91
N PRO A 84 -2.37 -7.64 -7.46
CA PRO A 84 -0.98 -8.11 -7.52
C PRO A 84 -0.43 -8.29 -8.95
N THR A 85 -1.29 -8.26 -9.97
CA THR A 85 -0.89 -8.39 -11.36
C THR A 85 -0.45 -7.06 -11.98
N ARG A 86 -0.72 -5.93 -11.31
CA ARG A 86 -0.29 -4.61 -11.76
C ARG A 86 1.22 -4.48 -11.82
N HIS A 87 1.66 -3.69 -12.78
CA HIS A 87 3.04 -3.25 -12.90
C HIS A 87 3.12 -1.79 -12.46
N MET A 88 3.87 -1.55 -11.39
CA MET A 88 4.09 -0.21 -10.85
C MET A 88 5.57 0.12 -11.02
N ALA A 89 5.85 1.30 -11.57
CA ALA A 89 7.21 1.83 -11.68
C ALA A 89 7.32 3.08 -10.82
N TYR A 90 8.38 3.16 -10.01
CA TYR A 90 8.70 4.34 -9.21
C TYR A 90 9.83 5.10 -9.89
N LEU A 91 9.58 6.32 -10.34
CA LEU A 91 10.55 7.15 -11.04
C LEU A 91 10.96 8.32 -10.14
N SER A 92 12.26 8.58 -10.05
CA SER A 92 12.84 9.67 -9.28
C SER A 92 14.06 10.23 -10.00
N TYR A 93 14.55 11.39 -9.54
CA TYR A 93 15.75 12.02 -10.09
C TYR A 93 17.04 11.20 -9.87
N GLY A 94 17.04 10.29 -8.90
CA GLY A 94 18.19 9.45 -8.55
C GLY A 94 17.77 8.03 -8.21
N GLN A 95 18.63 7.07 -8.58
CA GLN A 95 18.39 5.63 -8.42
C GLN A 95 18.16 5.26 -6.95
N GLU A 96 19.04 5.68 -6.04
CA GLU A 96 18.94 5.37 -4.60
C GLU A 96 17.62 5.84 -3.97
N VAL A 97 17.09 6.98 -4.43
CA VAL A 97 15.80 7.50 -3.96
C VAL A 97 14.65 6.62 -4.46
N ALA A 98 14.71 6.17 -5.71
CA ALA A 98 13.70 5.26 -6.25
C ALA A 98 13.76 3.89 -5.57
N GLU A 99 14.95 3.32 -5.42
CA GLU A 99 15.18 2.01 -4.79
C GLU A 99 14.75 2.01 -3.33
N SER A 100 15.14 3.01 -2.53
CA SER A 100 14.73 3.09 -1.13
C SER A 100 13.21 3.17 -0.95
N ARG A 101 12.48 3.86 -1.85
CA ARG A 101 11.02 3.90 -1.83
C ARG A 101 10.40 2.59 -2.32
N SER A 102 10.98 1.96 -3.34
CA SER A 102 10.59 0.62 -3.81
C SER A 102 10.73 -0.43 -2.72
N VAL A 103 11.84 -0.43 -1.98
CA VAL A 103 12.10 -1.30 -0.83
C VAL A 103 11.08 -1.05 0.29
N ALA A 104 10.78 0.20 0.61
CA ALA A 104 9.75 0.51 1.61
C ALA A 104 8.38 -0.07 1.22
N ILE A 105 8.00 0.00 -0.06
CA ILE A 105 6.77 -0.62 -0.57
C ILE A 105 6.85 -2.14 -0.46
N ARG A 106 7.96 -2.76 -0.89
CA ARG A 106 8.21 -4.21 -0.81
C ARG A 106 8.04 -4.72 0.63
N ASP A 107 8.65 -4.05 1.58
CA ASP A 107 8.64 -4.45 2.98
C ASP A 107 7.23 -4.27 3.60
N THR A 108 6.49 -3.26 3.13
CA THR A 108 5.06 -3.13 3.46
C THR A 108 4.24 -4.33 2.99
N MET A 109 4.55 -4.93 1.83
CA MET A 109 3.77 -6.06 1.30
C MET A 109 3.77 -7.28 2.24
N VAL A 110 4.76 -7.38 3.13
CA VAL A 110 4.91 -8.50 4.09
C VAL A 110 4.61 -8.08 5.53
N SER A 111 4.21 -6.83 5.78
CA SER A 111 3.86 -6.37 7.13
C SER A 111 2.56 -7.03 7.60
N PRO A 112 2.40 -7.29 8.92
CA PRO A 112 1.16 -7.84 9.47
C PRO A 112 -0.07 -6.98 9.13
N GLU A 113 0.06 -5.66 9.22
CA GLU A 113 -1.01 -4.69 8.98
C GLU A 113 -1.50 -4.75 7.54
N PHE A 114 -0.57 -4.79 6.58
CA PHE A 114 -0.90 -4.97 5.18
C PHE A 114 -1.56 -6.33 4.93
N GLN A 115 -1.05 -7.39 5.54
CA GLN A 115 -1.58 -8.75 5.39
C GLN A 115 -2.98 -8.92 6.00
N TYR A 116 -3.37 -8.11 7.00
CA TYR A 116 -4.77 -8.06 7.45
C TYR A 116 -5.68 -7.46 6.37
N VAL A 117 -5.21 -6.45 5.64
CA VAL A 117 -5.98 -5.83 4.55
C VAL A 117 -6.00 -6.74 3.32
N TYR A 118 -4.86 -7.27 2.89
CA TYR A 118 -4.73 -8.07 1.67
C TYR A 118 -4.03 -9.42 1.94
N PRO A 119 -4.73 -10.39 2.57
CA PRO A 119 -4.12 -11.66 2.99
C PRO A 119 -3.69 -12.57 1.84
N THR A 120 -4.20 -12.34 0.63
CA THR A 120 -3.91 -13.11 -0.58
C THR A 120 -2.64 -12.65 -1.29
N VAL A 121 -2.16 -11.43 -1.01
CA VAL A 121 -0.94 -10.88 -1.61
C VAL A 121 0.26 -11.55 -0.97
N LYS A 122 1.07 -12.25 -1.77
CA LYS A 122 2.27 -12.94 -1.28
C LYS A 122 3.49 -12.64 -2.15
N PRO A 123 4.69 -12.60 -1.56
CA PRO A 123 5.93 -12.48 -2.32
C PRO A 123 6.16 -13.68 -3.24
N ASN A 124 6.65 -13.43 -4.46
CA ASN A 124 7.16 -14.44 -5.36
C ASN A 124 8.69 -14.55 -5.26
N LYS A 125 9.16 -15.15 -4.16
CA LYS A 125 10.60 -15.31 -3.88
C LYS A 125 11.36 -16.18 -4.89
N LYS A 126 10.66 -16.96 -5.72
CA LYS A 126 11.29 -17.76 -6.78
C LYS A 126 11.78 -16.89 -7.94
N VAL A 127 11.06 -15.82 -8.25
CA VAL A 127 11.38 -14.89 -9.34
C VAL A 127 12.28 -13.76 -8.84
N GLY A 128 11.95 -13.16 -7.70
CA GLY A 128 12.76 -12.08 -7.15
C GLY A 128 12.12 -11.41 -5.94
N TRP A 129 12.96 -11.07 -4.97
CA TRP A 129 12.58 -10.32 -3.76
C TRP A 129 13.76 -9.49 -3.24
N GLY A 130 14.47 -8.83 -4.15
CA GLY A 130 15.66 -8.02 -3.87
C GLY A 130 15.35 -6.52 -3.77
N GLU A 131 16.39 -5.71 -3.63
CA GLU A 131 16.30 -4.24 -3.62
C GLU A 131 16.07 -3.67 -5.03
N GLY A 132 16.81 -4.15 -6.03
CA GLY A 132 16.66 -3.69 -7.41
C GLY A 132 15.37 -4.16 -8.11
N ALA A 133 14.85 -5.34 -7.76
CA ALA A 133 13.59 -5.86 -8.30
C ALA A 133 12.94 -6.88 -7.36
N TRP A 134 11.61 -6.84 -7.31
CA TRP A 134 10.79 -7.77 -6.53
C TRP A 134 9.46 -8.01 -7.24
N THR A 135 8.82 -9.15 -6.97
CA THR A 135 7.58 -9.54 -7.64
C THR A 135 6.62 -10.24 -6.68
N LEU A 136 5.32 -9.98 -6.84
CA LEU A 136 4.26 -10.66 -6.11
C LEU A 136 3.82 -11.92 -6.86
N ARG A 137 3.20 -12.88 -6.15
CA ARG A 137 2.60 -14.05 -6.80
C ARG A 137 1.45 -13.58 -7.68
N ARG A 138 1.40 -14.13 -8.90
CA ARG A 138 0.37 -13.83 -9.89
C ARG A 138 -0.31 -15.15 -10.27
N PRO A 139 -1.61 -15.15 -10.60
CA PRO A 139 -2.32 -16.38 -10.99
C PRO A 139 -1.68 -17.13 -12.17
N ASN A 140 -0.94 -16.40 -13.03
CA ASN A 140 -0.37 -16.91 -14.27
C ASN A 140 1.18 -17.02 -14.26
N ALA A 141 1.83 -17.02 -13.10
CA ALA A 141 3.30 -17.04 -12.99
C ALA A 141 3.83 -18.02 -11.94
#